data_AF-A0A7D9E665-F1
#
_entry.id   AF-A0A7D9E665-F1
#
_cell.length_a   1.000
_cell.length_b   1.000
_cell.length_c   1.000
_cell.angle_alpha   90.00
_cell.angle_beta   90.00
_cell.angle_gamma   90.00
#
_symmetry.space_group_name_H-M   'P 1'
#
loop_
_entity.id
_entity.type
_entity.pdbx_description
1 polymer ?
#
loop_
_entity_poly.entity_id
_entity_poly.type
_entity_poly.pdbx_seq_one_letter_code
_entity_poly.pdbx_strand_id
1 'polypeptide(L)'
;MDNELGTTYWPTLKRKLQFLKNELNLCDDQGFWKSSIYHGFNNDSAIEKNIFNGSPNYVRNGSIEHKDHAVYLKAFHNLNFTENYVRGWDPDSSGGIKARNGEDLVIARNYVDDTGILLYIHKQVVRPLPLFLKNVLVYGNHIVERTKPGDRKSGIFYLEPYQNFTDENLVYAGNVFEIEGANPTSKDCIFIGKHANLNQHHVYDDNIYEGTTPPEHVNIKAAQGTLHFESGSASVPRDYVAMTVPRYNIAQYAPKSSSG
;
A
#
# COMPACT_ATOMS: atom_id res chain seq x y z
N MET A 1 -34.93 -14.50 17.77
CA MET A 1 -35.12 -13.17 17.17
C MET A 1 -34.08 -12.28 17.80
N ASP A 2 -33.12 -11.82 17.00
CA ASP A 2 -32.54 -10.49 17.11
C ASP A 2 -31.82 -10.24 15.79
N ASN A 3 -32.60 -9.67 14.88
CA ASN A 3 -32.13 -8.97 13.70
C ASN A 3 -31.39 -7.72 14.18
N GLU A 4 -30.10 -7.61 13.90
CA GLU A 4 -29.45 -6.31 13.71
C GLU A 4 -28.18 -6.52 12.88
N LEU A 5 -28.40 -6.74 11.58
CA LEU A 5 -27.44 -6.46 10.53
C LEU A 5 -27.19 -4.94 10.50
N GLY A 6 -26.31 -4.47 11.39
CA GLY A 6 -25.93 -3.06 11.44
C GLY A 6 -25.30 -2.70 12.78
N THR A 7 -23.98 -2.76 12.88
CA THR A 7 -23.31 -2.18 14.06
C THR A 7 -22.09 -1.39 13.64
N THR A 8 -22.22 -0.07 13.79
CA THR A 8 -21.21 0.99 13.66
C THR A 8 -20.06 0.88 14.68
N TYR A 9 -20.01 -0.17 15.52
CA TYR A 9 -18.96 -0.42 16.51
C TYR A 9 -19.00 -1.86 17.05
N TRP A 10 -17.84 -2.41 17.45
CA TRP A 10 -17.69 -3.73 18.06
C TRP A 10 -17.44 -3.62 19.57
N PRO A 11 -18.33 -4.10 20.45
CA PRO A 11 -18.24 -3.86 21.89
C PRO A 11 -17.05 -4.55 22.59
N THR A 12 -16.50 -5.62 22.00
CA THR A 12 -15.26 -6.24 22.49
C THR A 12 -14.44 -6.81 21.34
N LEU A 13 -13.12 -6.87 21.54
CA LEU A 13 -12.20 -7.53 20.61
C LEU A 13 -12.57 -8.99 20.36
N LYS A 14 -12.97 -9.72 21.42
CA LYS A 14 -13.39 -11.12 21.33
C LYS A 14 -14.59 -11.30 20.39
N ARG A 15 -15.61 -10.43 20.48
CA ARG A 15 -16.79 -10.50 19.59
C ARG A 15 -16.46 -10.16 18.14
N LYS A 16 -15.62 -9.14 17.90
CA LYS A 16 -15.14 -8.82 16.54
C LYS A 16 -14.42 -10.03 15.93
N LEU A 17 -13.55 -10.69 16.71
CA LEU A 17 -12.82 -11.86 16.26
C LEU A 17 -13.72 -13.06 16.00
N GLN A 18 -14.68 -13.34 16.88
CA GLN A 18 -15.64 -14.42 16.68
C GLN A 18 -16.49 -14.21 15.42
N PHE A 19 -16.95 -12.98 15.16
CA PHE A 19 -17.67 -12.64 13.94
C PHE A 19 -16.79 -12.82 12.69
N LEU A 20 -15.59 -12.24 12.67
CA LEU A 20 -14.69 -12.34 11.50
C LEU A 20 -14.27 -13.80 11.23
N LYS A 21 -14.02 -14.61 12.27
CA LYS A 21 -13.73 -16.04 12.12
C LYS A 21 -14.88 -16.80 11.48
N ASN A 22 -16.11 -16.53 11.93
CA ASN A 22 -17.28 -17.27 11.47
C ASN A 22 -17.78 -16.83 10.10
N GLU A 23 -17.76 -15.53 9.79
CA GLU A 23 -18.31 -15.00 8.54
C GLU A 23 -17.29 -14.97 7.39
N LEU A 24 -16.00 -14.84 7.71
CA LEU A 24 -14.92 -14.75 6.72
C LEU A 24 -13.99 -15.97 6.73
N ASN A 25 -14.31 -17.03 7.48
CA ASN A 25 -13.50 -18.24 7.65
C ASN A 25 -12.02 -17.96 7.98
N LEU A 26 -11.78 -16.97 8.84
CA LEU A 26 -10.43 -16.59 9.27
C LEU A 26 -9.85 -17.61 10.26
N CYS A 27 -8.56 -17.94 10.09
CA CYS A 27 -7.85 -18.85 11.00
C CYS A 27 -7.51 -18.17 12.33
N ASP A 28 -7.14 -18.98 13.33
CA ASP A 28 -7.04 -18.54 14.74
C ASP A 28 -6.06 -17.38 15.01
N ASP A 29 -5.11 -17.12 14.12
CA ASP A 29 -4.05 -16.12 14.26
C ASP A 29 -4.45 -14.68 13.87
N GLN A 30 -5.68 -14.48 13.39
CA GLN A 30 -6.12 -13.18 12.86
C GLN A 30 -6.83 -12.34 13.93
N GLY A 31 -6.05 -11.94 14.94
CA GLY A 31 -6.33 -10.98 16.01
C GLY A 31 -6.29 -9.52 15.56
N PHE A 32 -6.97 -8.59 16.26
CA PHE A 32 -6.57 -7.18 16.19
C PHE A 32 -5.22 -7.06 16.89
N TRP A 33 -4.17 -6.77 16.13
CA TRP A 33 -2.84 -6.54 16.68
C TRP A 33 -2.61 -5.03 16.78
N LYS A 34 -2.24 -4.56 17.98
CA LYS A 34 -1.51 -3.29 18.11
C LYS A 34 -0.03 -3.64 18.18
N SER A 35 0.57 -3.97 17.04
CA SER A 35 2.02 -4.17 16.97
C SER A 35 2.72 -2.86 16.70
N SER A 36 3.67 -2.49 17.56
CA SER A 36 4.74 -1.56 17.23
C SER A 36 6.03 -2.36 17.10
N ILE A 37 6.60 -2.44 15.90
CA ILE A 37 8.03 -2.74 15.78
C ILE A 37 8.71 -1.40 15.46
N TYR A 38 9.10 -0.68 16.53
CA TYR A 38 9.96 0.49 16.43
C TYR A 38 11.43 0.03 16.56
N HIS A 39 11.88 -0.80 15.64
CA HIS A 39 13.30 -1.07 15.47
C HIS A 39 13.84 -0.25 14.29
N GLY A 40 15.02 0.32 14.48
CA GLY A 40 15.61 1.24 13.50
C GLY A 40 15.99 0.59 12.18
N PHE A 41 16.06 -0.75 12.13
CA PHE A 41 16.47 -1.59 10.99
C PHE A 41 15.62 -2.86 10.93
N ASN A 42 15.24 -3.28 9.72
CA ASN A 42 14.38 -4.45 9.48
C ASN A 42 15.01 -5.33 8.40
N ASN A 43 15.81 -6.32 8.80
CA ASN A 43 16.54 -7.15 7.84
C ASN A 43 15.94 -8.56 7.77
N ASP A 44 16.08 -9.21 6.61
CA ASP A 44 15.75 -10.63 6.39
C ASP A 44 14.34 -10.98 6.91
N SER A 45 13.38 -10.11 6.58
CA SER A 45 12.05 -10.13 7.19
C SER A 45 10.99 -10.44 6.13
N ALA A 46 10.02 -11.26 6.49
CA ALA A 46 8.87 -11.58 5.65
C ALA A 46 7.57 -11.27 6.40
N ILE A 47 6.69 -10.48 5.77
CA ILE A 47 5.36 -10.16 6.27
C ILE A 47 4.38 -10.61 5.20
N GLU A 48 3.78 -11.78 5.42
CA GLU A 48 3.07 -12.49 4.37
C GLU A 48 1.67 -12.93 4.83
N LYS A 49 0.69 -12.87 3.93
CA LYS A 49 -0.65 -13.45 4.14
C LYS A 49 -1.44 -12.90 5.33
N ASN A 50 -1.20 -11.63 5.70
CA ASN A 50 -1.87 -10.96 6.80
C ASN A 50 -3.10 -10.16 6.36
N ILE A 51 -3.99 -9.86 7.31
CA ILE A 51 -5.11 -8.93 7.14
C ILE A 51 -4.90 -7.72 8.06
N PHE A 52 -4.53 -6.58 7.47
CA PHE A 52 -4.49 -5.28 8.12
C PHE A 52 -5.82 -4.57 7.89
N ASN A 53 -6.74 -4.68 8.86
CA ASN A 53 -8.07 -4.08 8.79
C ASN A 53 -8.23 -2.97 9.84
N GLY A 54 -7.79 -1.76 9.46
CA GLY A 54 -7.95 -0.54 10.23
C GLY A 54 -9.42 -0.12 10.31
N SER A 55 -9.78 0.53 11.42
CA SER A 55 -11.10 1.15 11.58
C SER A 55 -10.98 2.64 11.21
N PRO A 56 -11.38 3.06 10.00
CA PRO A 56 -11.19 4.44 9.55
C PRO A 56 -11.88 5.45 10.48
N ASN A 57 -13.03 5.07 11.06
CA ASN A 57 -13.85 5.89 11.94
C ASN A 57 -13.63 5.63 13.45
N TYR A 58 -12.50 5.07 13.88
CA TYR A 58 -12.26 4.85 15.31
C TYR A 58 -12.19 6.20 16.03
N VAL A 59 -13.08 6.43 17.00
CA VAL A 59 -13.14 7.67 17.79
C VAL A 59 -12.58 7.41 19.18
N ARG A 60 -11.66 8.26 19.62
CA ARG A 60 -11.12 8.27 20.97
C ARG A 60 -11.15 9.70 21.50
N ASN A 61 -11.65 9.89 22.72
CA ASN A 61 -11.79 11.20 23.35
C ASN A 61 -12.55 12.24 22.49
N GLY A 62 -13.55 11.80 21.73
CA GLY A 62 -14.41 12.68 20.92
C GLY A 62 -13.86 13.06 19.55
N SER A 63 -12.64 12.64 19.20
CA SER A 63 -12.03 12.85 17.88
C SER A 63 -11.77 11.53 17.16
N ILE A 64 -11.77 11.54 15.83
CA ILE A 64 -11.25 10.41 15.04
C ILE A 64 -9.77 10.24 15.42
N GLU A 65 -9.40 9.04 15.85
CA GLU A 65 -8.03 8.71 16.22
C GLU A 65 -7.16 8.70 14.96
N HIS A 66 -6.06 9.43 15.03
CA HIS A 66 -5.02 9.37 14.02
C HIS A 66 -4.38 7.99 13.98
N LYS A 67 -4.23 7.43 12.79
CA LYS A 67 -3.60 6.13 12.56
C LYS A 67 -2.28 6.38 11.83
N ASP A 68 -1.16 6.05 12.46
CA ASP A 68 0.17 6.22 11.87
C ASP A 68 0.60 4.92 11.16
N HIS A 69 0.36 4.89 9.85
CA HIS A 69 0.68 3.85 8.87
C HIS A 69 0.09 2.46 9.16
N ALA A 70 -0.27 1.71 8.11
CA ALA A 70 -0.64 0.30 8.29
C ALA A 70 0.60 -0.51 8.63
N VAL A 71 1.67 -0.23 7.90
CA VAL A 71 2.99 -0.83 8.06
C VAL A 71 4.03 0.24 7.78
N TYR A 72 5.07 0.31 8.60
CA TYR A 72 6.19 1.22 8.40
C TYR A 72 7.52 0.46 8.43
N LEU A 73 8.05 0.19 7.25
CA LEU A 73 9.32 -0.50 7.01
C LEU A 73 10.44 0.54 6.91
N LYS A 74 11.45 0.42 7.75
CA LYS A 74 12.53 1.41 7.87
C LYS A 74 13.90 0.74 7.92
N ALA A 75 14.88 1.25 7.16
CA ALA A 75 16.27 0.76 7.20
C ALA A 75 16.33 -0.75 7.00
N PHE A 76 15.69 -1.20 5.92
CA PHE A 76 15.52 -2.62 5.65
C PHE A 76 16.60 -3.13 4.70
N HIS A 77 16.83 -4.44 4.76
CA HIS A 77 17.60 -5.22 3.81
C HIS A 77 16.91 -6.56 3.63
N ASN A 78 16.66 -7.00 2.39
CA ASN A 78 16.02 -8.29 2.09
C ASN A 78 14.66 -8.45 2.82
N LEU A 79 13.66 -7.68 2.38
CA LEU A 79 12.33 -7.66 3.00
C LEU A 79 11.22 -8.00 2.00
N ASN A 80 10.38 -8.95 2.37
CA ASN A 80 9.20 -9.34 1.60
C ASN A 80 7.91 -8.91 2.30
N PHE A 81 7.03 -8.22 1.58
CA PHE A 81 5.66 -7.87 1.98
C PHE A 81 4.69 -8.42 0.93
N THR A 82 4.20 -9.64 1.15
CA THR A 82 3.50 -10.41 0.09
C THR A 82 2.14 -10.94 0.49
N GLU A 83 1.20 -11.01 -0.45
CA GLU A 83 -0.12 -11.62 -0.26
C GLU A 83 -0.89 -11.08 0.96
N ASN A 84 -0.68 -9.81 1.34
CA ASN A 84 -1.41 -9.18 2.44
C ASN A 84 -2.64 -8.42 1.95
N TYR A 85 -3.64 -8.28 2.81
CA TYR A 85 -4.79 -7.40 2.62
C TYR A 85 -4.66 -6.18 3.54
N VAL A 86 -4.73 -4.97 2.99
CA VAL A 86 -4.53 -3.72 3.75
C VAL A 86 -5.67 -2.75 3.47
N ARG A 87 -6.34 -2.26 4.53
CA ARG A 87 -7.38 -1.23 4.41
C ARG A 87 -7.57 -0.41 5.67
N GLY A 88 -8.24 0.73 5.52
CA GLY A 88 -8.77 1.51 6.64
C GLY A 88 -7.76 2.49 7.25
N TRP A 89 -6.68 2.79 6.54
CA TRP A 89 -5.81 3.94 6.78
C TRP A 89 -6.04 4.98 5.70
N ASP A 90 -5.86 6.26 6.03
CA ASP A 90 -6.16 7.35 5.10
C ASP A 90 -5.21 7.33 3.88
N PRO A 91 -5.66 7.67 2.66
CA PRO A 91 -4.80 7.81 1.50
C PRO A 91 -4.03 9.14 1.57
N ASP A 92 -3.14 9.26 2.56
CA ASP A 92 -2.25 10.40 2.75
C ASP A 92 -0.92 10.00 3.40
N SER A 93 -0.15 10.99 3.88
CA SER A 93 1.20 10.77 4.42
C SER A 93 1.22 9.99 5.72
N SER A 94 0.07 9.74 6.33
CA SER A 94 -0.10 8.97 7.55
C SER A 94 -0.64 7.57 7.31
N GLY A 95 -1.03 7.18 6.10
CA GLY A 95 -1.58 5.86 5.84
C GLY A 95 -0.68 4.88 5.12
N GLY A 96 -1.28 3.75 4.76
CA GLY A 96 -0.73 2.81 3.79
C GLY A 96 0.45 1.97 4.26
N ILE A 97 1.10 1.37 3.26
CA ILE A 97 2.34 0.61 3.40
C ILE A 97 3.48 1.58 3.11
N LYS A 98 4.24 1.96 4.13
CA LYS A 98 5.39 2.86 3.96
C LYS A 98 6.69 2.10 4.05
N ALA A 99 7.49 2.16 3.01
CA ALA A 99 8.84 1.65 2.98
C ALA A 99 9.85 2.78 2.79
N ARG A 100 10.83 2.83 3.69
CA ARG A 100 11.73 3.96 3.81
C ARG A 100 13.17 3.50 3.99
N ASN A 101 14.06 4.04 3.16
CA ASN A 101 15.53 3.92 3.24
C ASN A 101 15.98 2.45 3.39
N GLY A 102 16.43 1.77 2.35
CA GLY A 102 16.81 0.35 2.42
C GLY A 102 17.08 -0.26 1.06
N GLU A 103 17.29 -1.57 1.01
CA GLU A 103 17.47 -2.30 -0.24
C GLU A 103 16.84 -3.69 -0.23
N ASP A 104 16.64 -4.24 -1.42
CA ASP A 104 16.12 -5.59 -1.67
C ASP A 104 14.73 -5.77 -1.04
N LEU A 105 13.78 -4.96 -1.50
CA LEU A 105 12.38 -4.96 -1.05
C LEU A 105 11.47 -5.52 -2.12
N VAL A 106 10.60 -6.45 -1.72
CA VAL A 106 9.49 -6.92 -2.54
C VAL A 106 8.17 -6.56 -1.87
N ILE A 107 7.33 -5.81 -2.58
CA ILE A 107 5.92 -5.58 -2.24
C ILE A 107 5.09 -6.22 -3.35
N ALA A 108 4.64 -7.46 -3.14
CA ALA A 108 4.02 -8.22 -4.22
C ALA A 108 2.67 -8.84 -3.84
N ARG A 109 1.73 -8.82 -4.79
CA ARG A 109 0.47 -9.57 -4.71
C ARG A 109 -0.39 -9.22 -3.50
N ASN A 110 -0.28 -7.99 -3.01
CA ASN A 110 -1.12 -7.48 -1.93
C ASN A 110 -2.43 -6.91 -2.50
N TYR A 111 -3.47 -6.89 -1.68
CA TYR A 111 -4.69 -6.13 -1.92
C TYR A 111 -4.68 -4.90 -1.01
N VAL A 112 -4.65 -3.70 -1.61
CA VAL A 112 -4.51 -2.43 -0.89
C VAL A 112 -5.75 -1.59 -1.19
N ASP A 113 -6.57 -1.34 -0.17
CA ASP A 113 -7.90 -0.73 -0.32
C ASP A 113 -7.97 0.63 0.37
N ASP A 114 -8.18 1.65 -0.47
CA ASP A 114 -8.31 3.06 -0.12
C ASP A 114 -7.15 3.63 0.70
N THR A 115 -5.93 3.17 0.37
CA THR A 115 -4.68 3.63 0.96
C THR A 115 -3.52 3.34 -0.01
N GLY A 116 -2.36 3.96 0.18
CA GLY A 116 -1.26 3.89 -0.79
C GLY A 116 -0.08 2.98 -0.42
N ILE A 117 0.75 2.71 -1.42
CA ILE A 117 2.12 2.20 -1.25
C ILE A 117 3.08 3.39 -1.33
N LEU A 118 3.83 3.62 -0.25
CA LEU A 118 4.59 4.83 0.00
C LEU A 118 6.09 4.49 0.10
N LEU A 119 6.85 4.74 -0.97
CA LEU A 119 8.30 4.52 -1.08
C LEU A 119 9.07 5.82 -0.83
N TYR A 120 10.03 5.81 0.09
CA TYR A 120 10.65 7.04 0.59
C TYR A 120 12.16 6.90 0.76
N ILE A 121 12.91 7.95 0.38
CA ILE A 121 14.24 8.18 0.94
C ILE A 121 14.20 9.44 1.81
N HIS A 122 14.11 9.25 3.12
CA HIS A 122 14.00 10.37 4.04
C HIS A 122 15.34 10.69 4.71
N LYS A 123 15.70 11.97 4.74
CA LYS A 123 16.79 12.51 5.56
C LYS A 123 16.40 12.42 7.04
N GLN A 124 16.98 11.48 7.79
CA GLN A 124 16.96 11.58 9.26
C GLN A 124 18.32 12.01 9.77
N VAL A 125 18.28 12.91 10.75
CA VAL A 125 19.46 13.55 11.36
C VAL A 125 19.96 12.75 12.57
N VAL A 126 19.17 11.78 13.06
CA VAL A 126 19.44 11.05 14.30
C VAL A 126 19.45 9.54 14.00
N ARG A 127 20.65 8.94 14.04
CA ARG A 127 21.03 7.55 13.68
C ARG A 127 21.38 7.36 12.19
N PRO A 128 22.47 6.64 11.86
CA PRO A 128 22.84 6.40 10.47
C PRO A 128 21.81 5.45 9.86
N LEU A 129 20.93 5.97 9.02
CA LEU A 129 20.11 5.16 8.13
C LEU A 129 20.79 5.11 6.77
N PRO A 130 20.56 4.04 5.99
CA PRO A 130 20.90 4.04 4.57
C PRO A 130 20.37 5.30 3.90
N LEU A 131 21.16 5.98 3.09
CA LEU A 131 20.73 7.16 2.33
C LEU A 131 20.31 6.78 0.91
N PHE A 132 19.72 5.59 0.79
CA PHE A 132 19.34 5.01 -0.48
C PHE A 132 18.03 4.23 -0.39
N LEU A 133 17.42 3.99 -1.55
CA LEU A 133 16.37 3.00 -1.76
C LEU A 133 16.71 2.22 -3.02
N LYS A 134 17.08 0.93 -2.88
CA LYS A 134 17.60 0.13 -3.99
C LYS A 134 16.85 -1.18 -4.18
N ASN A 135 16.83 -1.69 -5.41
CA ASN A 135 16.30 -3.02 -5.73
C ASN A 135 14.90 -3.22 -5.14
N VAL A 136 13.97 -2.35 -5.52
CA VAL A 136 12.59 -2.42 -5.05
C VAL A 136 11.73 -3.00 -6.16
N LEU A 137 10.96 -4.03 -5.85
CA LEU A 137 9.95 -4.59 -6.74
C LEU A 137 8.56 -4.37 -6.16
N VAL A 138 7.73 -3.59 -6.85
CA VAL A 138 6.29 -3.45 -6.58
C VAL A 138 5.52 -4.19 -7.66
N TYR A 139 5.08 -5.41 -7.35
CA TYR A 139 4.59 -6.35 -8.37
C TYR A 139 3.20 -6.91 -8.11
N GLY A 140 2.33 -6.85 -9.12
CA GLY A 140 1.12 -7.69 -9.12
C GLY A 140 0.12 -7.35 -8.01
N ASN A 141 0.22 -6.17 -7.40
CA ASN A 141 -0.68 -5.72 -6.34
C ASN A 141 -2.00 -5.25 -6.97
N HIS A 142 -3.09 -5.40 -6.22
CA HIS A 142 -4.37 -4.78 -6.54
C HIS A 142 -4.55 -3.58 -5.63
N ILE A 143 -4.66 -2.40 -6.21
CA ILE A 143 -4.72 -1.13 -5.48
C ILE A 143 -6.05 -0.46 -5.81
N VAL A 144 -6.86 -0.24 -4.78
CA VAL A 144 -8.18 0.38 -4.93
C VAL A 144 -8.15 1.79 -4.40
N GLU A 145 -8.53 2.76 -5.22
CA GLU A 145 -8.61 4.18 -4.85
C GLU A 145 -10.07 4.61 -4.78
N ARG A 146 -10.58 4.93 -3.58
CA ARG A 146 -12.01 5.25 -3.37
C ARG A 146 -12.26 6.69 -2.97
N THR A 147 -11.62 7.16 -1.90
CA THR A 147 -11.94 8.46 -1.31
C THR A 147 -11.13 9.59 -1.90
N LYS A 148 -9.94 9.31 -2.44
CA LYS A 148 -9.10 10.29 -3.14
C LYS A 148 -8.52 9.74 -4.45
N PRO A 149 -9.35 9.38 -5.44
CA PRO A 149 -8.85 8.75 -6.66
C PRO A 149 -7.98 9.70 -7.48
N GLY A 150 -6.77 9.24 -7.79
CA GLY A 150 -5.71 9.99 -8.45
C GLY A 150 -4.95 10.94 -7.54
N ASP A 151 -5.08 10.83 -6.20
CA ASP A 151 -4.17 11.55 -5.31
C ASP A 151 -2.79 10.89 -5.32
N ARG A 152 -1.75 11.70 -5.14
CA ARG A 152 -0.37 11.21 -5.15
C ARG A 152 -0.07 10.12 -4.12
N LYS A 153 -0.90 9.93 -3.09
CA LYS A 153 -0.71 8.94 -2.02
C LYS A 153 -1.81 7.89 -1.93
N SER A 154 -2.76 7.86 -2.88
CA SER A 154 -3.78 6.80 -2.96
C SER A 154 -3.29 5.59 -3.76
N GLY A 155 -2.42 5.79 -4.75
CA GLY A 155 -1.78 4.74 -5.54
C GLY A 155 -0.39 4.36 -5.04
N ILE A 156 0.58 4.35 -5.95
CA ILE A 156 2.01 4.15 -5.64
C ILE A 156 2.71 5.52 -5.64
N PHE A 157 3.30 5.87 -4.51
CA PHE A 157 4.05 7.11 -4.34
C PHE A 157 5.52 6.84 -4.07
N TYR A 158 6.41 7.48 -4.83
CA TYR A 158 7.81 7.60 -4.50
C TYR A 158 8.16 9.03 -4.11
N LEU A 159 8.54 9.24 -2.84
CA LEU A 159 9.13 10.49 -2.37
C LEU A 159 10.65 10.47 -2.49
N GLU A 160 11.10 11.48 -3.22
CA GLU A 160 12.46 11.84 -3.63
C GLU A 160 13.63 11.46 -2.69
N PRO A 161 14.83 11.23 -3.27
CA PRO A 161 16.08 11.41 -2.54
C PRO A 161 16.29 12.90 -2.24
N TYR A 162 16.70 13.22 -1.01
CA TYR A 162 17.36 14.52 -0.78
C TYR A 162 18.69 14.53 -1.57
N GLN A 163 19.20 15.72 -1.90
CA GLN A 163 20.46 15.90 -2.61
C GLN A 163 21.57 14.98 -2.04
N ASN A 164 22.21 14.17 -2.89
CA ASN A 164 23.23 13.13 -2.59
C ASN A 164 22.71 11.78 -2.04
N PHE A 165 21.42 11.49 -2.15
CA PHE A 165 20.86 10.17 -1.84
C PHE A 165 20.62 9.37 -3.14
N THR A 166 20.50 8.05 -3.03
CA THR A 166 20.48 7.16 -4.21
C THR A 166 19.19 6.35 -4.30
N ASP A 167 18.40 6.56 -5.34
CA ASP A 167 17.49 5.56 -5.88
C ASP A 167 18.19 4.71 -6.95
N GLU A 168 17.98 3.40 -6.90
CA GLU A 168 18.56 2.47 -7.86
C GLU A 168 17.60 1.31 -8.10
N ASN A 169 17.31 0.99 -9.36
CA ASN A 169 16.52 -0.20 -9.73
C ASN A 169 15.19 -0.35 -8.96
N LEU A 170 14.25 0.57 -9.18
CA LEU A 170 12.88 0.50 -8.67
C LEU A 170 11.94 0.06 -9.81
N VAL A 171 11.31 -1.08 -9.64
CA VAL A 171 10.48 -1.73 -10.64
C VAL A 171 9.02 -1.72 -10.21
N TYR A 172 8.14 -1.31 -11.12
CA TYR A 172 6.69 -1.30 -10.95
C TYR A 172 6.08 -2.10 -12.11
N ALA A 173 5.49 -3.26 -11.83
CA ALA A 173 5.00 -4.16 -12.87
C ALA A 173 3.75 -4.93 -12.45
N GLY A 174 2.85 -5.18 -13.39
CA GLY A 174 1.69 -6.05 -13.25
C GLY A 174 0.67 -5.59 -12.22
N ASN A 175 0.75 -4.36 -11.72
CA ASN A 175 -0.19 -3.85 -10.72
C ASN A 175 -1.53 -3.49 -11.37
N VAL A 176 -2.62 -3.76 -10.69
CA VAL A 176 -3.98 -3.45 -11.13
C VAL A 176 -4.53 -2.33 -10.26
N PHE A 177 -5.02 -1.27 -10.89
CA PHE A 177 -5.61 -0.11 -10.21
C PHE A 177 -7.12 -0.06 -10.43
N GLU A 178 -7.89 -0.19 -9.36
CA GLU A 178 -9.34 -0.04 -9.34
C GLU A 178 -9.69 1.38 -8.88
N ILE A 179 -10.26 2.17 -9.78
CA ILE A 179 -10.61 3.58 -9.52
C ILE A 179 -12.11 3.68 -9.30
N GLU A 180 -12.52 3.99 -8.09
CA GLU A 180 -13.92 4.02 -7.71
C GLU A 180 -14.48 5.45 -7.75
N GLY A 181 -15.69 5.59 -8.29
CA GLY A 181 -16.40 6.88 -8.34
C GLY A 181 -15.81 7.92 -9.31
N ALA A 182 -14.88 7.53 -10.19
CA ALA A 182 -14.30 8.41 -11.20
C ALA A 182 -13.94 7.64 -12.48
N ASN A 183 -13.69 8.36 -13.59
CA ASN A 183 -13.15 7.75 -14.80
C ASN A 183 -11.70 7.29 -14.54
N PRO A 184 -11.37 5.98 -14.61
CA PRO A 184 -10.03 5.49 -14.30
C PRO A 184 -8.94 6.18 -15.11
N THR A 185 -9.13 6.33 -16.41
CA THR A 185 -8.12 6.83 -17.36
C THR A 185 -7.80 8.32 -17.20
N SER A 186 -8.55 9.03 -16.36
CA SER A 186 -8.29 10.42 -15.99
C SER A 186 -7.42 10.61 -14.75
N LYS A 187 -7.03 9.51 -14.07
CA LYS A 187 -6.33 9.53 -12.79
C LYS A 187 -4.87 9.19 -12.95
N ASP A 188 -4.02 9.80 -12.15
CA ASP A 188 -2.61 9.41 -12.03
C ASP A 188 -2.52 8.32 -10.95
N CYS A 189 -1.77 7.24 -11.17
CA CYS A 189 -1.69 6.10 -10.24
C CYS A 189 -0.29 5.85 -9.70
N ILE A 190 0.73 6.19 -10.48
CA ILE A 190 2.14 6.07 -10.08
C ILE A 190 2.77 7.46 -10.08
N PHE A 191 3.30 7.87 -8.94
CA PHE A 191 3.83 9.21 -8.74
C PHE A 191 5.30 9.15 -8.36
N ILE A 192 6.14 9.80 -9.16
CA ILE A 192 7.59 9.84 -8.99
C ILE A 192 8.02 11.26 -8.59
N GLY A 193 8.67 11.37 -7.42
CA GLY A 193 9.08 12.63 -6.80
C GLY A 193 10.09 13.46 -7.59
N LYS A 194 10.27 14.70 -7.18
CA LYS A 194 11.02 15.72 -7.93
C LYS A 194 12.49 15.38 -8.12
N HIS A 195 13.16 14.83 -7.13
CA HIS A 195 14.60 14.54 -7.23
C HIS A 195 14.92 13.09 -7.60
N ALA A 196 13.94 12.35 -8.12
CA ALA A 196 14.13 10.97 -8.53
C ALA A 196 15.07 10.84 -9.74
N ASN A 197 15.93 9.82 -9.76
CA ASN A 197 16.63 9.45 -10.98
C ASN A 197 15.73 8.61 -11.89
N LEU A 198 15.03 9.24 -12.84
CA LEU A 198 14.05 8.54 -13.69
C LEU A 198 14.60 7.32 -14.44
N ASN A 199 15.91 7.27 -14.74
CA ASN A 199 16.55 6.11 -15.37
C ASN A 199 16.66 4.88 -14.44
N GLN A 200 16.27 5.02 -13.18
CA GLN A 200 16.25 3.97 -12.17
C GLN A 200 14.83 3.60 -11.75
N HIS A 201 13.81 4.18 -12.40
CA HIS A 201 12.41 3.83 -12.20
C HIS A 201 11.89 3.14 -13.47
N HIS A 202 11.67 1.84 -13.35
CA HIS A 202 11.26 0.96 -14.43
C HIS A 202 9.76 0.70 -14.28
N VAL A 203 8.92 1.43 -15.01
CA VAL A 203 7.47 1.23 -15.00
C VAL A 203 7.07 0.46 -16.24
N TYR A 204 6.51 -0.73 -16.06
CA TYR A 204 6.10 -1.60 -17.17
C TYR A 204 4.68 -1.28 -17.64
N ASP A 205 4.40 -1.56 -18.91
CA ASP A 205 3.09 -1.36 -19.52
C ASP A 205 2.02 -2.34 -18.97
N ASP A 206 2.40 -3.40 -18.28
CA ASP A 206 1.47 -4.32 -17.62
C ASP A 206 0.83 -3.77 -16.32
N ASN A 207 1.09 -2.52 -15.94
CA ASN A 207 0.32 -1.80 -14.93
C ASN A 207 -0.96 -1.22 -15.54
N ILE A 208 -2.13 -1.72 -15.15
CA ILE A 208 -3.40 -1.44 -15.84
C ILE A 208 -4.50 -0.95 -14.91
N TYR A 209 -5.50 -0.26 -15.49
CA TYR A 209 -6.76 0.00 -14.83
C TYR A 209 -7.68 -1.23 -14.88
N GLU A 210 -8.27 -1.59 -13.75
CA GLU A 210 -9.34 -2.58 -13.71
C GLU A 210 -10.59 -2.07 -14.44
N GLY A 211 -11.30 -2.99 -15.12
CA GLY A 211 -12.58 -2.68 -15.77
C GLY A 211 -12.47 -1.95 -17.12
N THR A 212 -11.26 -1.66 -17.61
CA THR A 212 -11.07 -1.09 -18.97
C THR A 212 -11.06 -2.19 -20.03
N THR A 213 -11.56 -1.90 -21.23
CA THR A 213 -11.57 -2.85 -22.36
C THR A 213 -11.32 -2.12 -23.70
N PRO A 214 -10.17 -2.37 -24.37
CA PRO A 214 -9.06 -3.23 -23.93
C PRO A 214 -8.41 -2.72 -22.63
N PRO A 215 -7.61 -3.54 -21.92
CA PRO A 215 -6.88 -3.07 -20.75
C PRO A 215 -6.04 -1.85 -21.09
N GLU A 216 -6.26 -0.76 -20.35
CA GLU A 216 -5.52 0.49 -20.51
C GLU A 216 -4.44 0.62 -19.44
N HIS A 217 -3.27 1.08 -19.87
CA HIS A 217 -2.12 1.37 -19.01
C HIS A 217 -2.44 2.53 -18.06
N VAL A 218 -1.95 2.45 -16.83
CA VAL A 218 -2.19 3.52 -15.84
C VAL A 218 -1.44 4.81 -16.14
N ASN A 219 -1.92 5.98 -15.72
CA ASN A 219 -1.14 7.21 -15.91
C ASN A 219 -0.02 7.31 -14.87
N ILE A 220 1.13 7.82 -15.31
CA ILE A 220 2.32 8.07 -14.48
C ILE A 220 2.55 9.57 -14.40
N LYS A 221 2.79 10.06 -13.20
CA LYS A 221 3.18 11.45 -12.96
C LYS A 221 4.56 11.53 -12.36
N ALA A 222 5.53 11.90 -13.19
CA ALA A 222 6.86 12.30 -12.75
C ALA A 222 6.90 13.81 -12.53
N ALA A 223 7.39 14.25 -11.37
CA ALA A 223 7.50 15.68 -11.06
C ALA A 223 8.60 16.40 -11.88
N GLN A 224 9.55 15.65 -12.43
CA GLN A 224 10.55 16.14 -13.37
C GLN A 224 10.62 15.21 -14.58
N GLY A 225 10.50 15.78 -15.79
CA GLY A 225 10.61 15.02 -17.04
C GLY A 225 9.41 14.13 -17.35
N THR A 226 9.62 13.24 -18.32
CA THR A 226 8.66 12.24 -18.75
C THR A 226 9.25 10.87 -18.48
N LEU A 227 8.49 10.01 -17.80
CA LEU A 227 8.82 8.60 -17.67
C LEU A 227 8.03 7.84 -18.73
N HIS A 228 8.71 6.96 -19.46
CA HIS A 228 8.10 6.12 -20.49
C HIS A 228 7.95 4.70 -19.96
N PHE A 229 6.92 4.01 -20.44
CA PHE A 229 6.76 2.60 -20.14
C PHE A 229 7.89 1.77 -20.74
N GLU A 230 8.31 0.77 -19.99
CA GLU A 230 9.04 -0.37 -20.52
C GLU A 230 8.04 -1.39 -21.08
N SER A 231 8.35 -1.92 -22.26
CA SER A 231 7.53 -2.94 -22.89
C SER A 231 7.89 -4.34 -22.41
N GLY A 232 6.87 -5.20 -22.35
CA GLY A 232 7.03 -6.60 -21.94
C GLY A 232 6.74 -6.81 -20.46
N SER A 233 7.29 -7.87 -19.87
CA SER A 233 7.09 -8.17 -18.45
C SER A 233 8.41 -8.04 -17.71
N ALA A 234 8.36 -7.43 -16.52
CA ALA A 234 9.50 -7.43 -15.63
C ALA A 234 9.98 -8.86 -15.35
N SER A 235 11.29 -9.04 -15.20
CA SER A 235 11.85 -10.32 -14.75
C SER A 235 11.52 -10.55 -13.28
N VAL A 236 10.40 -11.24 -13.04
CA VAL A 236 9.90 -11.51 -11.69
C VAL A 236 10.12 -12.99 -11.33
N PRO A 237 10.62 -13.30 -10.12
CA PRO A 237 10.68 -14.68 -9.64
C PRO A 237 9.35 -15.43 -9.79
N ARG A 238 9.41 -16.68 -10.25
CA ARG A 238 8.20 -17.51 -10.49
C ARG A 238 7.31 -17.63 -9.26
N ASP A 239 7.91 -17.61 -8.07
CA ASP A 239 7.19 -17.70 -6.80
C ASP A 239 6.17 -16.58 -6.65
N TYR A 240 6.49 -15.35 -7.06
CA TYR A 240 5.57 -14.21 -6.98
C TYR A 240 4.47 -14.24 -8.03
N VAL A 241 4.73 -14.86 -9.19
CA VAL A 241 3.72 -15.04 -10.25
C VAL A 241 2.64 -16.04 -9.81
N ALA A 242 3.02 -17.06 -9.05
CA ALA A 242 2.12 -18.12 -8.58
C ALA A 242 1.26 -17.72 -7.36
N MET A 243 1.61 -16.63 -6.68
CA MET A 243 0.90 -16.10 -5.51
C MET A 243 -0.49 -15.54 -5.85
N THR A 244 -1.41 -15.58 -4.89
CA THR A 244 -2.79 -15.12 -5.06
C THR A 244 -3.03 -13.79 -4.34
N VAL A 245 -3.63 -12.82 -5.02
CA VAL A 245 -4.04 -11.57 -4.39
C VAL A 245 -5.23 -11.84 -3.45
N PRO A 246 -5.13 -11.54 -2.15
CA PRO A 246 -6.17 -11.87 -1.18
C PRO A 246 -7.34 -10.88 -1.26
N ARG A 247 -8.29 -11.08 -2.19
CA ARG A 247 -9.51 -10.26 -2.27
C ARG A 247 -10.55 -10.77 -1.25
N TYR A 248 -10.69 -10.11 -0.11
CA TYR A 248 -11.71 -10.45 0.90
C TYR A 248 -12.95 -9.57 0.79
N ASN A 249 -14.14 -10.17 0.91
CA ASN A 249 -15.41 -9.46 0.98
C ASN A 249 -15.66 -8.92 2.40
N ILE A 250 -14.91 -7.89 2.79
CA ILE A 250 -15.09 -7.20 4.08
C ILE A 250 -15.99 -5.98 3.84
N ALA A 251 -17.12 -5.90 4.56
CA ALA A 251 -18.07 -4.80 4.46
C ALA A 251 -17.37 -3.43 4.46
N GLN A 252 -17.72 -2.58 3.51
CA GLN A 252 -17.13 -1.25 3.36
C GLN A 252 -17.52 -0.36 4.54
N TYR A 253 -16.55 0.44 5.02
CA TYR A 253 -16.86 1.49 5.98
C TYR A 253 -17.35 2.69 5.18
N ALA A 254 -18.52 3.24 5.51
CA ALA A 254 -18.84 4.60 5.09
C ALA A 254 -17.87 5.55 5.84
N PRO A 255 -16.98 6.29 5.18
CA PRO A 255 -16.19 7.30 5.86
C PRO A 255 -17.16 8.28 6.51
N LYS A 256 -16.99 8.60 7.79
CA LYS A 256 -17.66 9.80 8.29
C LYS A 256 -17.06 10.95 7.49
N SER A 257 -17.89 11.58 6.65
CA SER A 257 -17.58 12.89 6.09
C SER A 257 -17.01 13.74 7.22
N SER A 258 -15.86 14.36 7.01
CA SER A 258 -15.35 15.40 7.90
C SER A 258 -16.38 16.53 7.91
N SER A 259 -17.37 16.43 8.81
CA SER A 259 -18.30 17.49 9.11
C SER A 259 -17.61 18.42 10.09
N GLY A 260 -17.20 19.60 9.61
CA GLY A 260 -16.62 20.68 10.39
C GLY A 260 -15.33 21.21 9.81
#